data_AF-A0A2V2S9X8-F1
#
_entry.id   AF-A0A2V2S9X8-F1
#
_cell.length_a   1.000
_cell.length_b   1.000
_cell.length_c   1.000
_cell.angle_alpha   90.00
_cell.angle_beta   90.00
_cell.angle_gamma   90.00
#
_symmetry.space_group_name_H-M   'P 1'
#
loop_
_entity.id
_entity.type
_entity.pdbx_description
1 polymer ?
#
loop_
_entity_poly.entity_id
_entity_poly.type
_entity_poly.pdbx_seq_one_letter_code
_entity_poly.pdbx_strand_id
1 'polypeptide(L)'
;MKIRKLLLLATTPLLAAILAGCVPMRYTEYSGHDTSSYTGTWPVGPGSMIESDHAVPVYRGWPDKHYQVLGSVVCPDINKYWNDDVVNAAAQEAKKHKADAIIIRQGAEFGVSQIAGTSRNDVSVLASSYQTTALAIRWLTSEEIRQRDLVLDELLKRVCENDSRIAPNRNVAQLVFMYLLGSYDLNSQDLKDKFGETVAKLKPRAEGDLAGDWVFKATISSGTALSGSNERVTLGLATLTTDGNNIAIVSSAGGLELNFNGTLSKGALSGQIGAGSVSGKCDGAATSDKISINFQSLTQDGTVRGNVVLQRLAFSHGNVEIQRVPFNSKNNEKPKPDSVSPGT
;
A
#
# COMPACT_ATOMS: atom_id res chain seq x y z
N MET A 1 -75.01 -46.90 -12.65
CA MET A 1 -74.08 -46.81 -11.50
C MET A 1 -72.68 -46.52 -12.02
N LYS A 2 -72.17 -45.31 -11.78
CA LYS A 2 -70.84 -44.84 -12.20
C LYS A 2 -69.98 -44.66 -10.95
N ILE A 3 -69.06 -45.58 -10.68
CA ILE A 3 -68.04 -45.42 -9.63
C ILE A 3 -66.84 -44.74 -10.28
N ARG A 4 -66.60 -43.49 -9.88
CA ARG A 4 -65.53 -42.63 -10.38
C ARG A 4 -64.19 -43.08 -9.79
N LYS A 5 -63.19 -43.12 -10.68
CA LYS A 5 -61.77 -43.37 -10.44
C LYS A 5 -61.27 -42.56 -9.23
N LEU A 6 -60.73 -43.26 -8.24
CA LEU A 6 -60.07 -42.69 -7.08
C LEU A 6 -58.69 -42.13 -7.53
N LEU A 7 -58.42 -40.94 -7.03
CA LEU A 7 -57.31 -40.03 -7.34
C LEU A 7 -55.93 -40.69 -7.18
N LEU A 8 -55.16 -40.74 -8.26
CA LEU A 8 -53.75 -41.09 -8.30
C LEU A 8 -52.89 -39.83 -8.04
N LEU A 9 -51.85 -39.99 -7.22
CA LEU A 9 -50.62 -39.19 -7.12
C LEU A 9 -50.73 -37.67 -6.85
N ALA A 10 -50.57 -37.31 -5.57
CA ALA A 10 -49.97 -36.04 -5.16
C ALA A 10 -48.71 -36.36 -4.33
N THR A 11 -47.65 -36.84 -4.99
CA THR A 11 -46.34 -37.08 -4.37
C THR A 11 -45.35 -35.99 -4.80
N THR A 12 -45.13 -35.06 -3.87
CA THR A 12 -43.83 -34.48 -3.49
C THR A 12 -43.06 -33.58 -4.49
N PRO A 13 -43.23 -32.25 -4.44
CA PRO A 13 -42.23 -31.29 -4.91
C PRO A 13 -41.47 -30.68 -3.70
N LEU A 14 -40.95 -31.49 -2.77
CA LEU A 14 -40.22 -30.98 -1.60
C LEU A 14 -38.75 -31.44 -1.53
N LEU A 15 -38.26 -32.26 -2.48
CA LEU A 15 -36.91 -32.83 -2.42
C LEU A 15 -35.87 -32.10 -3.29
N ALA A 16 -36.24 -31.10 -4.09
CA ALA A 16 -35.32 -30.41 -5.00
C ALA A 16 -34.58 -29.21 -4.37
N ALA A 17 -34.93 -28.81 -3.14
CA ALA A 17 -34.34 -27.62 -2.49
C ALA A 17 -33.06 -27.91 -1.66
N ILE A 18 -32.63 -29.17 -1.56
CA ILE A 18 -31.55 -29.57 -0.62
C ILE A 18 -30.18 -29.75 -1.32
N LEU A 19 -30.10 -29.73 -2.65
CA LEU A 19 -28.89 -30.15 -3.38
C LEU A 19 -28.01 -29.03 -3.94
N ALA A 20 -28.29 -27.76 -3.65
CA ALA A 20 -27.44 -26.65 -4.10
C ALA A 20 -27.23 -25.62 -2.99
N GLY A 21 -26.77 -26.09 -1.83
CA GLY A 21 -26.25 -25.21 -0.78
C GLY A 21 -24.91 -24.62 -1.19
N CYS A 22 -24.88 -23.76 -2.21
CA CYS A 22 -23.73 -22.88 -2.43
C CYS A 22 -23.65 -21.96 -1.20
N VAL A 23 -22.69 -22.23 -0.33
CA VAL A 23 -22.45 -21.37 0.83
C VAL A 23 -22.11 -19.98 0.27
N PRO A 24 -22.91 -18.95 0.59
CA PRO A 24 -22.70 -17.62 0.02
C PRO A 24 -21.34 -17.09 0.45
N MET A 25 -20.71 -16.32 -0.43
CA MET A 25 -19.53 -15.55 -0.09
C MET A 25 -19.85 -14.60 1.07
N ARG A 26 -18.90 -14.43 1.98
CA ARG A 26 -19.06 -13.52 3.11
C ARG A 26 -18.35 -12.21 2.81
N TYR A 27 -19.13 -11.13 2.68
CA TYR A 27 -18.61 -9.77 2.63
C TYR A 27 -18.46 -9.21 4.05
N THR A 28 -17.34 -8.55 4.32
CA THR A 28 -17.10 -7.77 5.53
C THR A 28 -16.74 -6.36 5.12
N GLU A 29 -17.52 -5.38 5.56
CA GLU A 29 -17.24 -3.97 5.28
C GLU A 29 -15.95 -3.53 5.97
N TYR A 30 -15.14 -2.73 5.27
CA TYR A 30 -13.93 -2.19 5.83
C TYR A 30 -14.26 -1.14 6.88
N SER A 31 -14.05 -1.47 8.15
CA SER A 31 -14.19 -0.53 9.28
C SER A 31 -12.86 0.06 9.76
N GLY A 32 -11.75 -0.23 9.08
CA GLY A 32 -10.43 0.18 9.53
C GLY A 32 -10.28 1.70 9.58
N HIS A 33 -9.80 2.19 10.73
CA HIS A 33 -9.29 3.55 10.93
C HIS A 33 -7.80 3.64 10.55
N ASP A 34 -7.37 2.87 9.55
CA ASP A 34 -5.94 2.75 9.33
C ASP A 34 -5.39 4.03 8.71
N THR A 35 -4.23 4.45 9.19
CA THR A 35 -3.55 5.68 8.79
C THR A 35 -3.11 5.70 7.32
N SER A 36 -3.10 4.52 6.70
CA SER A 36 -3.04 4.31 5.25
C SER A 36 -4.24 4.91 4.50
N SER A 37 -5.40 5.06 5.14
CA SER A 37 -6.60 5.73 4.56
C SER A 37 -6.48 7.25 4.54
N TYR A 38 -5.83 7.85 5.54
CA TYR A 38 -5.64 9.30 5.66
C TYR A 38 -4.59 9.83 4.67
N THR A 39 -3.52 9.08 4.46
CA THR A 39 -2.52 9.38 3.40
C THR A 39 -2.85 8.71 2.07
N GLY A 40 -3.87 7.84 2.04
CA GLY A 40 -4.41 7.22 0.85
C GLY A 40 -3.46 6.29 0.08
N THR A 41 -2.37 5.85 0.70
CA THR A 41 -1.33 5.07 0.02
C THR A 41 -1.54 3.59 0.26
N TRP A 42 -2.69 3.10 -0.19
CA TRP A 42 -2.78 1.68 -0.53
C TRP A 42 -1.68 1.36 -1.55
N PRO A 43 -1.05 0.17 -1.47
CA PRO A 43 0.02 -0.17 -2.39
C PRO A 43 -0.49 -0.11 -3.84
N VAL A 44 0.24 0.60 -4.67
CA VAL A 44 0.02 0.63 -6.12
C VAL A 44 1.25 0.04 -6.79
N GLY A 45 1.06 -0.74 -7.84
CA GLY A 45 2.14 -1.46 -8.52
C GLY A 45 1.87 -1.64 -10.01
N PRO A 46 2.84 -1.38 -10.89
CA PRO A 46 2.73 -1.75 -12.28
C PRO A 46 2.83 -3.28 -12.45
N GLY A 47 2.15 -3.84 -13.44
CA GLY A 47 2.35 -5.24 -13.86
C GLY A 47 1.48 -6.29 -13.14
N SER A 48 0.39 -5.88 -12.50
CA SER A 48 -0.61 -6.84 -12.04
C SER A 48 -1.31 -7.52 -13.21
N MET A 49 -1.59 -8.82 -13.07
CA MET A 49 -2.44 -9.54 -14.01
C MET A 49 -3.90 -9.18 -13.75
N ILE A 50 -4.64 -8.87 -14.83
CA ILE A 50 -6.04 -8.42 -14.77
C ILE A 50 -6.90 -9.41 -15.57
N GLU A 51 -7.91 -9.99 -14.91
CA GLU A 51 -8.96 -10.78 -15.55
C GLU A 51 -10.22 -9.91 -15.67
N SER A 52 -10.72 -9.72 -16.89
CA SER A 52 -11.82 -8.77 -17.20
C SER A 52 -13.13 -9.46 -17.58
N ASP A 53 -13.17 -10.79 -17.56
CA ASP A 53 -14.29 -11.65 -17.90
C ASP A 53 -15.26 -11.89 -16.73
N HIS A 54 -14.97 -11.30 -15.56
CA HIS A 54 -15.80 -11.38 -14.36
C HIS A 54 -16.75 -10.18 -14.19
N ALA A 55 -17.62 -10.24 -13.17
CA ALA A 55 -18.61 -9.20 -12.90
C ALA A 55 -18.01 -7.80 -12.67
N VAL A 56 -16.79 -7.76 -12.11
CA VAL A 56 -15.86 -6.63 -11.98
C VAL A 56 -14.44 -7.16 -12.27
N PRO A 57 -13.51 -6.34 -12.77
CA PRO A 57 -12.11 -6.74 -12.98
C PRO A 57 -11.46 -7.36 -11.74
N VAL A 58 -10.67 -8.41 -11.95
CA VAL A 58 -9.97 -9.15 -10.90
C VAL A 58 -8.47 -8.96 -11.06
N TYR A 59 -7.82 -8.46 -10.01
CA TYR A 59 -6.38 -8.22 -9.97
C TYR A 59 -5.66 -9.32 -9.18
N ARG A 60 -4.62 -9.91 -9.77
CA ARG A 60 -3.64 -10.78 -9.09
C ARG A 60 -2.33 -10.04 -8.87
N GLY A 61 -2.38 -9.07 -7.97
CA GLY A 61 -1.31 -8.12 -7.70
C GLY A 61 -1.90 -6.75 -7.35
N TRP A 62 -1.05 -5.80 -6.98
CA TRP A 62 -1.51 -4.44 -6.73
C TRP A 62 -1.85 -3.72 -8.04
N PRO A 63 -2.99 -3.00 -8.12
CA PRO A 63 -3.31 -2.21 -9.30
C PRO A 63 -2.38 -1.00 -9.42
N ASP A 64 -2.29 -0.43 -10.62
CA ASP A 64 -1.48 0.75 -10.94
C ASP A 64 -2.19 2.09 -10.63
N LYS A 65 -3.45 2.04 -10.18
CA LYS A 65 -4.29 3.19 -9.88
C LYS A 65 -4.52 3.34 -8.38
N HIS A 66 -4.72 4.57 -7.92
CA HIS A 66 -5.14 4.82 -6.55
C HIS A 66 -6.57 4.33 -6.31
N TYR A 67 -6.77 3.64 -5.19
CA TYR A 67 -8.06 3.07 -4.81
C TYR A 67 -8.38 3.28 -3.33
N GLN A 68 -9.62 2.97 -2.98
CA GLN A 68 -10.12 2.81 -1.63
C GLN A 68 -10.61 1.37 -1.46
N VAL A 69 -10.25 0.72 -0.36
CA VAL A 69 -10.82 -0.57 0.03
C VAL A 69 -12.20 -0.34 0.65
N LEU A 70 -13.22 -1.00 0.10
CA LEU A 70 -14.60 -0.97 0.60
C LEU A 70 -14.85 -2.09 1.62
N GLY A 71 -14.16 -3.22 1.47
CA GLY A 71 -14.34 -4.39 2.31
C GLY A 71 -13.56 -5.60 1.80
N SER A 72 -13.76 -6.73 2.46
CA SER A 72 -13.19 -8.02 2.08
C SER A 72 -14.30 -9.02 1.76
N VAL A 73 -14.03 -9.87 0.78
CA VAL A 73 -14.87 -11.01 0.39
C VAL A 73 -14.07 -12.27 0.66
N VAL A 74 -14.63 -13.17 1.48
CA VAL A 74 -14.00 -14.44 1.84
C VAL A 74 -14.92 -15.61 1.53
N CYS A 75 -14.30 -16.72 1.13
CA CYS A 75 -15.01 -18.00 1.08
C CYS A 75 -15.08 -18.59 2.49
N PRO A 76 -16.27 -19.01 2.99
CA PRO A 76 -16.40 -19.61 4.32
C PRO A 76 -15.58 -20.89 4.51
N ASP A 77 -15.29 -21.62 3.42
CA ASP A 77 -14.36 -22.74 3.44
C ASP A 77 -12.93 -22.21 3.25
N ILE A 78 -12.18 -22.20 4.36
CA ILE A 78 -10.81 -21.67 4.47
C ILE A 78 -9.83 -22.43 3.55
N ASN A 79 -10.08 -23.71 3.28
CA ASN A 79 -9.22 -24.56 2.45
C ASN A 79 -9.65 -24.57 0.98
N LYS A 80 -10.70 -23.82 0.61
CA LYS A 80 -11.21 -23.84 -0.75
C LYS A 80 -10.25 -23.17 -1.72
N TYR A 81 -9.91 -23.90 -2.77
CA TYR A 81 -9.15 -23.35 -3.89
C TYR A 81 -10.00 -22.33 -4.67
N TRP A 82 -9.42 -21.16 -4.95
CA TRP A 82 -10.08 -20.08 -5.69
C TRP A 82 -9.97 -20.32 -7.21
N ASN A 83 -10.79 -21.26 -7.69
CA ASN A 83 -11.04 -21.45 -9.12
C ASN A 83 -11.97 -20.35 -9.68
N ASP A 84 -12.21 -20.39 -11.00
CA ASP A 84 -12.99 -19.37 -11.72
C ASP A 84 -14.40 -19.19 -11.14
N ASP A 85 -15.07 -20.27 -10.70
CA ASP A 85 -16.40 -20.18 -10.09
C ASP A 85 -16.37 -19.39 -8.76
N VAL A 86 -15.36 -19.64 -7.93
CA VAL A 86 -15.16 -18.94 -6.65
C VAL A 86 -14.78 -17.48 -6.90
N VAL A 87 -13.89 -17.22 -7.87
CA VAL A 87 -13.51 -15.86 -8.27
C VAL A 87 -14.72 -15.07 -8.79
N ASN A 88 -15.52 -15.67 -9.66
CA ASN A 88 -16.71 -15.05 -10.21
C ASN A 88 -17.75 -14.79 -9.12
N ALA A 89 -17.97 -15.73 -8.19
CA ALA A 89 -18.84 -15.52 -7.03
C ALA A 89 -18.35 -14.36 -6.15
N ALA A 90 -17.05 -14.22 -5.94
CA ALA A 90 -16.48 -13.11 -5.18
C ALA A 90 -16.62 -11.77 -5.92
N ALA A 91 -16.40 -11.75 -7.24
CA ALA A 91 -16.59 -10.57 -8.08
C ALA A 91 -18.05 -10.11 -8.11
N GLN A 92 -19.00 -11.06 -8.21
CA GLN A 92 -20.43 -10.78 -8.12
C GLN A 92 -20.79 -10.19 -6.75
N GLU A 93 -20.25 -10.74 -5.66
CA GLU A 93 -20.48 -10.21 -4.33
C GLU A 93 -19.93 -8.78 -4.19
N ALA A 94 -18.69 -8.54 -4.60
CA ALA A 94 -18.10 -7.20 -4.58
C ALA A 94 -18.90 -6.18 -5.42
N LYS A 95 -19.43 -6.60 -6.58
CA LYS A 95 -20.28 -5.76 -7.43
C LYS A 95 -21.54 -5.29 -6.72
N LYS A 96 -22.18 -6.15 -5.90
CA LYS A 96 -23.36 -5.75 -5.08
C LYS A 96 -23.02 -4.62 -4.13
N HIS A 97 -21.77 -4.53 -3.69
CA HIS A 97 -21.24 -3.46 -2.84
C HIS A 97 -20.63 -2.29 -3.63
N LYS A 98 -20.94 -2.17 -4.93
CA LYS A 98 -20.47 -1.09 -5.82
C LYS A 98 -18.94 -1.00 -5.92
N ALA A 99 -18.26 -2.13 -5.79
CA ALA A 99 -16.84 -2.20 -6.09
C ALA A 99 -16.60 -2.01 -7.59
N ASP A 100 -15.52 -1.32 -7.94
CA ASP A 100 -15.04 -1.19 -9.32
C ASP A 100 -14.14 -2.36 -9.73
N ALA A 101 -13.55 -3.06 -8.76
CA ALA A 101 -12.66 -4.21 -8.97
C ALA A 101 -12.50 -5.02 -7.68
N ILE A 102 -11.91 -6.22 -7.79
CA ILE A 102 -11.38 -6.97 -6.65
C ILE A 102 -9.88 -7.24 -6.79
N ILE A 103 -9.17 -7.31 -5.66
CA ILE A 103 -7.76 -7.72 -5.58
C ILE A 103 -7.68 -9.03 -4.78
N ILE A 104 -7.21 -10.11 -5.40
CA ILE A 104 -7.05 -11.40 -4.73
C ILE A 104 -5.67 -11.47 -4.07
N ARG A 105 -5.65 -11.80 -2.76
CA ARG A 105 -4.42 -12.01 -1.97
C ARG A 105 -4.53 -13.25 -1.10
N GLN A 106 -3.41 -13.94 -0.86
CA GLN A 106 -3.37 -15.02 0.13
C GLN A 106 -3.00 -14.44 1.51
N GLY A 107 -3.40 -15.13 2.58
CA GLY A 107 -3.31 -14.64 3.95
C GLY A 107 -1.92 -14.15 4.37
N ALA A 108 -1.88 -13.28 5.39
CA ALA A 108 -0.73 -12.55 5.94
C ALA A 108 0.08 -11.66 4.97
N GLU A 109 -0.08 -11.79 3.65
CA GLU A 109 0.76 -11.14 2.63
C GLU A 109 0.78 -9.61 2.66
N PHE A 110 -0.08 -8.97 3.44
CA PHE A 110 0.01 -7.53 3.69
C PHE A 110 -0.64 -7.09 5.00
N GLY A 111 -0.73 -7.96 6.01
CA GLY A 111 -1.62 -7.67 7.14
C GLY A 111 -3.05 -7.48 6.64
N VAL A 112 -3.52 -8.31 5.70
CA VAL A 112 -4.92 -8.29 5.22
C VAL A 112 -5.91 -8.37 6.39
N SER A 113 -5.54 -9.01 7.50
CA SER A 113 -6.28 -9.00 8.77
C SER A 113 -6.27 -7.65 9.51
N GLN A 114 -5.20 -6.86 9.38
CA GLN A 114 -5.13 -5.45 9.84
C GLN A 114 -5.88 -4.51 8.87
N ILE A 115 -5.79 -4.78 7.56
CA ILE A 115 -6.38 -4.06 6.43
C ILE A 115 -7.86 -4.33 6.23
N ALA A 116 -8.39 -5.49 6.61
CA ALA A 116 -9.82 -5.76 6.48
C ALA A 116 -10.61 -5.02 7.57
N GLY A 117 -9.91 -4.34 8.50
CA GLY A 117 -10.52 -3.69 9.64
C GLY A 117 -11.39 -4.65 10.44
N THR A 118 -11.15 -5.96 10.30
CA THR A 118 -11.99 -6.99 10.90
C THR A 118 -12.04 -6.68 12.37
N SER A 119 -13.22 -6.23 12.81
CA SER A 119 -13.52 -6.01 14.21
C SER A 119 -12.90 -7.16 15.00
N ARG A 120 -12.36 -6.89 16.20
CA ARG A 120 -11.73 -7.88 17.09
C ARG A 120 -12.53 -9.19 17.30
N ASN A 121 -13.76 -9.25 16.80
CA ASN A 121 -14.70 -10.35 16.90
C ASN A 121 -14.60 -11.39 15.76
N ASP A 122 -13.81 -11.19 14.69
CA ASP A 122 -13.63 -12.23 13.67
C ASP A 122 -12.36 -13.07 13.88
N VAL A 123 -12.43 -13.94 14.89
CA VAL A 123 -11.36 -14.87 15.28
C VAL A 123 -10.91 -15.75 14.11
N SER A 124 -11.78 -16.00 13.13
CA SER A 124 -11.48 -16.86 11.98
C SER A 124 -10.46 -16.26 11.01
N VAL A 125 -10.45 -14.93 10.85
CA VAL A 125 -9.50 -14.20 9.98
C VAL A 125 -8.14 -14.02 10.68
N LEU A 126 -8.14 -13.90 12.01
CA LEU A 126 -6.90 -13.83 12.80
C LEU A 126 -6.19 -15.18 12.92
N ALA A 127 -6.94 -16.29 12.92
CA ALA A 127 -6.39 -17.64 13.07
C ALA A 127 -5.91 -18.28 11.75
N SER A 128 -6.34 -17.79 10.59
CA SER A 128 -6.02 -18.37 9.29
C SER A 128 -5.07 -17.47 8.48
N SER A 129 -3.79 -17.50 8.84
CA SER A 129 -2.71 -16.80 8.13
C SER A 129 -2.55 -17.20 6.65
N TYR A 130 -3.35 -18.14 6.14
CA TYR A 130 -3.29 -18.65 4.77
C TYR A 130 -4.60 -18.49 3.98
N GLN A 131 -5.65 -17.85 4.54
CA GLN A 131 -6.91 -17.73 3.81
C GLN A 131 -6.79 -16.76 2.64
N THR A 132 -7.19 -17.20 1.45
CA THR A 132 -7.30 -16.33 0.27
C THR A 132 -8.50 -15.39 0.44
N THR A 133 -8.27 -14.09 0.25
CA THR A 133 -9.23 -13.02 0.43
C THR A 133 -9.26 -12.14 -0.82
N ALA A 134 -10.46 -11.74 -1.25
CA ALA A 134 -10.62 -10.69 -2.26
C ALA A 134 -10.91 -9.36 -1.56
N LEU A 135 -10.11 -8.34 -1.83
CA LEU A 135 -10.38 -6.97 -1.41
C LEU A 135 -11.30 -6.32 -2.44
N ALA A 136 -12.49 -5.89 -2.02
CA ALA A 136 -13.39 -5.10 -2.84
C ALA A 136 -12.92 -3.64 -2.82
N ILE A 137 -12.67 -3.06 -3.99
CA ILE A 137 -12.10 -1.71 -4.11
C ILE A 137 -12.93 -0.79 -5.01
N ARG A 138 -12.77 0.52 -4.81
CA ARG A 138 -13.25 1.58 -5.68
C ARG A 138 -12.09 2.47 -6.11
N TRP A 139 -12.06 2.87 -7.37
CA TRP A 139 -11.08 3.83 -7.85
C TRP A 139 -11.33 5.21 -7.24
N LEU A 140 -10.26 5.87 -6.84
CA LEU A 140 -10.36 7.26 -6.42
C LEU A 140 -10.55 8.15 -7.63
N THR A 141 -11.42 9.13 -7.50
CA THR A 141 -11.52 10.23 -8.44
C THR A 141 -10.32 11.16 -8.32
N SER A 142 -10.01 11.91 -9.37
CA SER A 142 -8.95 12.93 -9.34
C SER A 142 -9.19 13.97 -8.25
N GLU A 143 -10.44 14.30 -7.96
CA GLU A 143 -10.80 15.23 -6.88
C GLU A 143 -10.49 14.64 -5.50
N GLU A 144 -10.79 13.36 -5.26
CA GLU A 144 -10.45 12.70 -3.99
C GLU A 144 -8.95 12.60 -3.77
N ILE A 145 -8.18 12.30 -4.83
CA ILE A 145 -6.72 12.32 -4.79
C ILE A 145 -6.23 13.73 -4.42
N ARG A 146 -6.77 14.76 -5.08
CA ARG A 146 -6.44 16.17 -4.79
C ARG A 146 -6.78 16.55 -3.36
N GLN A 147 -7.93 16.14 -2.83
CA GLN A 147 -8.32 16.42 -1.45
C GLN A 147 -7.38 15.74 -0.44
N ARG A 148 -6.94 14.51 -0.72
CA ARG A 148 -5.91 13.84 0.10
C ARG A 148 -4.59 14.58 0.08
N ASP A 149 -4.17 15.04 -1.10
CA ASP A 149 -2.97 15.87 -1.24
C ASP A 149 -3.07 17.16 -0.42
N LEU A 150 -4.24 17.82 -0.43
CA LEU A 150 -4.49 19.02 0.37
C LEU A 150 -4.40 18.75 1.88
N VAL A 151 -4.95 17.63 2.35
CA VAL A 151 -4.87 17.24 3.78
C VAL A 151 -3.42 17.03 4.18
N LEU A 152 -2.63 16.33 3.37
CA LEU A 152 -1.20 16.15 3.62
C LEU A 152 -0.46 17.49 3.63
N ASP A 153 -0.74 18.38 2.67
CA ASP A 153 -0.13 19.70 2.60
C ASP A 153 -0.51 20.57 3.81
N GLU A 154 -1.75 20.49 4.30
CA GLU A 154 -2.18 21.18 5.50
C GLU A 154 -1.51 20.63 6.76
N LEU A 155 -1.39 19.31 6.88
CA LEU A 155 -0.66 18.67 7.98
C LEU A 155 0.82 19.10 7.98
N LEU A 156 1.46 19.07 6.81
CA LEU A 156 2.83 19.55 6.63
C LEU A 156 2.95 21.01 7.04
N LYS A 157 2.02 21.86 6.59
CA LYS A 157 2.01 23.27 6.94
C LYS A 157 1.92 23.47 8.45
N ARG A 158 0.98 22.81 9.13
CA ARG A 158 0.81 22.92 10.60
C ARG A 158 2.04 22.45 11.37
N VAL A 159 2.73 21.42 10.89
CA VAL A 159 3.95 20.93 11.55
C VAL A 159 5.13 21.86 11.30
N CYS A 160 5.28 22.38 10.07
CA CYS A 160 6.34 23.33 9.73
C CYS A 160 6.12 24.72 10.35
N GLU A 161 4.88 25.17 10.57
CA GLU A 161 4.57 26.43 11.26
C GLU A 161 5.17 26.48 12.67
N ASN A 162 5.28 25.32 13.33
CA ASN A 162 5.84 25.19 14.67
C ASN A 162 7.35 24.94 14.69
N ASP A 163 7.96 24.60 13.54
CA ASP A 163 9.39 24.33 13.46
C ASP A 163 9.99 24.77 12.11
N SER A 164 10.59 25.97 12.10
CA SER A 164 11.27 26.55 10.94
C SER A 164 12.48 25.75 10.45
N ARG A 165 12.92 24.73 11.21
CA ARG A 165 14.01 23.83 10.82
C ARG A 165 13.55 22.80 9.78
N ILE A 166 12.24 22.58 9.61
CA ILE A 166 11.70 21.57 8.70
C ILE A 166 11.59 22.18 7.30
N ALA A 167 12.53 21.82 6.42
CA ALA A 167 12.49 22.23 5.02
C ALA A 167 11.43 21.41 4.26
N PRO A 168 10.74 22.00 3.25
CA PRO A 168 9.54 21.44 2.63
C PRO A 168 9.84 20.37 1.58
N ASN A 169 10.70 19.39 1.87
CA ASN A 169 10.76 18.21 1.00
C ASN A 169 9.53 17.33 1.30
N ARG A 170 8.46 17.54 0.51
CA ARG A 170 7.17 16.85 0.63
C ARG A 170 7.32 15.34 0.67
N ASN A 171 8.22 14.77 -0.15
CA ASN A 171 8.40 13.32 -0.24
C ASN A 171 9.00 12.74 1.05
N VAL A 172 10.06 13.36 1.57
CA VAL A 172 10.70 12.94 2.84
C VAL A 172 9.70 13.05 3.98
N ALA A 173 8.99 14.18 4.02
CA ALA A 173 8.00 14.43 5.06
C ALA A 173 6.83 13.45 5.01
N GLN A 174 6.34 13.11 3.82
CA GLN A 174 5.33 12.07 3.63
C GLN A 174 5.83 10.70 4.11
N LEU A 175 7.06 10.31 3.79
CA LEU A 175 7.64 9.05 4.28
C LEU A 175 7.75 9.02 5.80
N VAL A 176 8.16 10.13 6.43
CA VAL A 176 8.23 10.23 7.89
C VAL A 176 6.83 10.13 8.51
N PHE A 177 5.82 10.79 7.94
CA PHE A 177 4.44 10.62 8.39
C PHE A 177 3.98 9.18 8.27
N MET A 178 4.15 8.55 7.12
CA MET A 178 3.75 7.15 6.92
C MET A 178 4.46 6.21 7.91
N TYR A 179 5.72 6.48 8.23
CA TYR A 179 6.48 5.73 9.23
C TYR A 179 5.89 5.90 10.64
N LEU A 180 5.61 7.14 11.06
CA LEU A 180 5.14 7.45 12.41
C LEU A 180 3.67 7.07 12.63
N LEU A 181 2.85 7.16 11.60
CA LEU A 181 1.43 6.87 11.69
C LEU A 181 1.11 5.39 11.98
N GLY A 182 2.09 4.49 11.91
CA GLY A 182 1.95 3.13 12.44
C GLY A 182 1.97 3.05 13.97
N SER A 183 2.28 4.14 14.68
CA SER A 183 2.48 4.16 16.14
C SER A 183 1.87 5.35 16.86
N TYR A 184 1.41 6.38 16.14
CA TYR A 184 0.86 7.60 16.72
C TYR A 184 -0.45 8.01 16.05
N ASP A 185 -1.34 8.63 16.83
CA ASP A 185 -2.57 9.24 16.31
C ASP A 185 -2.25 10.54 15.54
N LEU A 186 -2.96 10.76 14.44
CA LEU A 186 -2.74 11.87 13.50
C LEU A 186 -2.83 13.25 14.16
N ASN A 187 -3.68 13.38 15.18
CA ASN A 187 -3.91 14.64 15.88
C ASN A 187 -3.11 14.76 17.20
N SER A 188 -2.32 13.74 17.55
CA SER A 188 -1.55 13.74 18.80
C SER A 188 -0.40 14.76 18.78
N GLN A 189 -0.07 15.31 19.95
CA GLN A 189 1.12 16.15 20.10
C GLN A 189 2.39 15.30 19.95
N ASP A 190 2.38 14.07 20.46
CA ASP A 190 3.48 13.10 20.33
C ASP A 190 3.89 12.87 18.86
N LEU A 191 2.92 12.75 17.94
CA LEU A 191 3.21 12.65 16.51
C LEU A 191 3.99 13.88 16.01
N LYS A 192 3.57 15.08 16.38
CA LYS A 192 4.19 16.34 15.92
C LYS A 192 5.61 16.47 16.45
N ASP A 193 5.80 16.18 17.74
CA ASP A 193 7.11 16.24 18.38
C ASP A 193 8.05 15.20 17.77
N LYS A 194 7.56 13.97 17.57
CA LYS A 194 8.35 12.89 16.96
C LYS A 194 8.65 13.14 15.50
N PHE A 195 7.72 13.76 14.78
CA PHE A 195 7.95 14.18 13.40
C PHE A 195 9.07 15.21 13.32
N GLY A 196 9.01 16.27 14.14
CA GLY A 196 10.06 17.30 14.18
C GLY A 196 11.43 16.73 14.53
N GLU A 197 11.50 15.86 15.55
CA GLU A 197 12.72 15.15 15.93
C GLU A 197 13.27 14.31 14.77
N THR A 198 12.40 13.54 14.11
CA THR A 198 12.80 12.64 13.01
C THR A 198 13.32 13.45 11.83
N VAL A 199 12.58 14.46 11.37
CA VAL A 199 12.99 15.29 10.23
C VAL A 199 14.28 16.07 10.52
N ALA A 200 14.48 16.52 11.76
CA ALA A 200 15.73 17.19 12.14
C ALA A 200 16.96 16.28 12.00
N LYS A 201 16.83 14.97 12.25
CA LYS A 201 17.90 13.97 12.05
C LYS A 201 18.21 13.70 10.58
N LEU A 202 17.23 13.83 9.70
CA LEU A 202 17.37 13.63 8.25
C LEU A 202 18.09 14.77 7.52
N LYS A 203 18.72 15.70 8.24
CA LYS A 203 19.51 16.78 7.64
C LYS A 203 20.91 16.28 7.29
N PRO A 204 21.40 16.54 6.07
CA PRO A 204 22.78 16.26 5.72
C PRO A 204 23.72 17.13 6.56
N ARG A 205 24.85 16.55 6.98
CA ARG A 205 25.86 17.25 7.80
C ARG A 205 26.69 18.22 6.96
N ALA A 206 26.99 17.85 5.72
CA ALA A 206 27.70 18.65 4.76
C ALA A 206 27.16 18.38 3.34
N GLU A 207 27.45 19.28 2.40
CA GLU A 207 27.13 19.07 1.00
C GLU A 207 27.87 17.83 0.47
N GLY A 208 27.15 16.95 -0.22
CA GLY A 208 27.71 15.71 -0.78
C GLY A 208 28.00 14.60 0.23
N ASP A 209 28.00 14.88 1.54
CA ASP A 209 28.27 13.87 2.58
C ASP A 209 27.07 12.93 2.76
N LEU A 210 27.19 11.67 2.34
CA LEU A 210 26.13 10.67 2.46
C LEU A 210 25.89 10.20 3.91
N ALA A 211 26.85 10.39 4.81
CA ALA A 211 26.73 9.92 6.18
C ALA A 211 25.59 10.61 6.94
N GLY A 212 24.99 9.88 7.88
CA GLY A 212 23.89 10.38 8.73
C GLY A 212 22.64 9.53 8.65
N ASP A 213 21.51 10.10 9.05
CA ASP A 213 20.25 9.39 9.15
C ASP A 213 19.38 9.58 7.90
N TRP A 214 18.65 8.50 7.58
CA TRP A 214 17.83 8.37 6.39
C TRP A 214 16.49 7.73 6.75
N VAL A 215 15.41 8.18 6.11
CA VAL A 215 14.14 7.43 6.11
C VAL A 215 14.14 6.50 4.91
N PHE A 216 13.70 5.26 5.08
CA PHE A 216 13.65 4.29 3.99
C PHE A 216 12.28 3.69 3.78
N LYS A 217 12.01 3.34 2.52
CA LYS A 217 10.91 2.48 2.08
C LYS A 217 11.52 1.27 1.37
N ALA A 218 11.29 0.09 1.93
CA ALA A 218 11.67 -1.18 1.34
C ALA A 218 10.44 -1.87 0.75
N THR A 219 10.59 -2.43 -0.44
CA THR A 219 9.59 -3.25 -1.12
C THR A 219 10.24 -4.58 -1.46
N ILE A 220 9.78 -5.64 -0.83
CA ILE A 220 10.36 -6.99 -0.94
C ILE A 220 9.30 -7.90 -1.53
N SER A 221 9.59 -8.52 -2.66
CA SER A 221 8.74 -9.50 -3.33
C SER A 221 9.37 -10.89 -3.24
N SER A 222 8.72 -11.83 -2.55
CA SER A 222 9.11 -13.23 -2.55
C SER A 222 8.16 -14.03 -3.44
N GLY A 223 8.69 -14.73 -4.45
CA GLY A 223 7.91 -15.60 -5.32
C GLY A 223 8.53 -16.98 -5.43
N THR A 224 7.69 -18.01 -5.35
CA THR A 224 8.09 -19.36 -5.78
C THR A 224 7.79 -19.50 -7.28
N ALA A 225 8.35 -20.50 -7.96
CA ALA A 225 8.02 -20.75 -9.37
C ALA A 225 6.53 -21.08 -9.60
N LEU A 226 5.79 -21.43 -8.54
CA LEU A 226 4.42 -21.92 -8.58
C LEU A 226 3.41 -20.99 -7.90
N SER A 227 3.85 -19.99 -7.15
CA SER A 227 3.00 -19.07 -6.39
C SER A 227 3.17 -17.64 -6.87
N GLY A 228 2.12 -16.82 -6.77
CA GLY A 228 2.20 -15.38 -6.99
C GLY A 228 3.29 -14.73 -6.13
N SER A 229 3.77 -13.56 -6.54
CA SER A 229 4.77 -12.81 -5.78
C SER A 229 4.14 -12.11 -4.58
N ASN A 230 4.68 -12.38 -3.40
CA ASN A 230 4.25 -11.76 -2.15
C ASN A 230 5.08 -10.51 -1.94
N GLU A 231 4.52 -9.38 -2.36
CA GLU A 231 5.12 -8.08 -2.13
C GLU A 231 4.80 -7.62 -0.70
N ARG A 232 5.82 -7.21 0.05
CA ARG A 232 5.76 -6.59 1.37
C ARG A 232 6.43 -5.23 1.30
N VAL A 233 5.71 -4.18 1.69
CA VAL A 233 6.27 -2.83 1.84
C VAL A 233 6.56 -2.59 3.32
N THR A 234 7.72 -2.03 3.64
CA THR A 234 8.09 -1.67 5.02
C THR A 234 8.82 -0.33 5.06
N LEU A 235 8.54 0.45 6.10
CA LEU A 235 9.16 1.74 6.36
C LEU A 235 10.06 1.66 7.59
N GLY A 236 11.08 2.51 7.63
CA GLY A 236 11.96 2.61 8.78
C GLY A 236 12.94 3.76 8.69
N LEU A 237 13.82 3.83 9.68
CA LEU A 237 14.95 4.74 9.74
C LEU A 237 16.24 3.93 9.63
N ALA A 238 17.24 4.47 8.97
CA ALA A 238 18.55 3.86 8.84
C ALA A 238 19.64 4.91 9.03
N THR A 239 20.78 4.47 9.53
CA THR A 239 22.00 5.27 9.64
C THR A 239 23.00 4.77 8.61
N LEU A 240 23.57 5.72 7.86
CA LEU A 240 24.58 5.49 6.84
C LEU A 240 25.94 5.98 7.35
N THR A 241 26.96 5.14 7.23
CA THR A 241 28.36 5.49 7.48
C THR A 241 29.19 5.28 6.22
N THR A 242 30.21 6.13 6.04
CA THR A 242 31.12 6.08 4.89
C THR A 242 32.57 6.06 5.36
N ASP A 243 33.40 5.24 4.73
CA ASP A 243 34.85 5.21 4.91
C ASP A 243 35.52 5.12 3.53
N GLY A 244 35.91 6.29 2.99
CA GLY A 244 36.35 6.42 1.60
C GLY A 244 35.23 6.00 0.64
N ASN A 245 35.48 4.95 -0.14
CA ASN A 245 34.47 4.38 -1.04
C ASN A 245 33.58 3.33 -0.37
N ASN A 246 33.90 2.90 0.86
CA ASN A 246 33.10 1.91 1.56
C ASN A 246 31.89 2.61 2.19
N ILE A 247 30.75 1.94 2.11
CA ILE A 247 29.47 2.42 2.64
C ILE A 247 28.79 1.30 3.41
N ALA A 248 28.32 1.62 4.61
CA ALA A 248 27.48 0.75 5.40
C ALA A 248 26.16 1.45 5.74
N ILE A 249 25.05 0.74 5.62
CA ILE A 249 23.71 1.21 5.99
C ILE A 249 23.14 0.21 6.97
N VAL A 250 22.64 0.68 8.11
CA VAL A 250 22.04 -0.15 9.15
C VAL A 250 20.71 0.45 9.58
N SER A 251 19.63 -0.33 9.60
CA SER A 251 18.35 0.11 10.15
C SER A 251 18.51 0.46 11.62
N SER A 252 18.07 1.66 12.00
CA SER A 252 18.04 2.12 13.38
C SER A 252 16.64 2.01 14.00
N ALA A 253 15.59 1.99 13.18
CA ALA A 253 14.22 1.75 13.62
C ALA A 253 13.33 1.24 12.46
N GLY A 254 12.19 0.63 12.80
CA GLY A 254 11.19 0.17 11.82
C GLY A 254 10.89 -1.33 11.92
N GLY A 255 10.03 -1.82 11.02
CA GLY A 255 9.59 -3.22 11.00
C GLY A 255 10.47 -4.18 10.19
N LEU A 256 11.62 -3.69 9.69
CA LEU A 256 12.55 -4.45 8.87
C LEU A 256 13.99 -4.18 9.34
N GLU A 257 14.71 -5.25 9.66
CA GLU A 257 16.16 -5.20 9.86
C GLU A 257 16.84 -5.05 8.49
N LEU A 258 17.47 -3.91 8.25
CA LEU A 258 18.17 -3.58 7.02
C LEU A 258 19.67 -3.47 7.31
N ASN A 259 20.49 -4.21 6.59
CA ASN A 259 21.95 -4.10 6.66
C ASN A 259 22.51 -4.10 5.24
N PHE A 260 23.29 -3.11 4.86
CA PHE A 260 24.00 -3.09 3.59
C PHE A 260 25.47 -2.77 3.84
N ASN A 261 26.34 -3.47 3.11
CA ASN A 261 27.77 -3.21 3.08
C ASN A 261 28.24 -3.31 1.63
N GLY A 262 28.90 -2.26 1.15
CA GLY A 262 29.33 -2.19 -0.24
C GLY A 262 30.25 -1.03 -0.53
N THR A 263 30.39 -0.76 -1.82
CA THR A 263 31.25 0.31 -2.34
C THR A 263 30.44 1.30 -3.17
N LEU A 264 30.79 2.58 -3.07
CA LEU A 264 30.29 3.67 -3.89
C LEU A 264 31.37 4.12 -4.87
N SER A 265 31.05 4.12 -6.16
CA SER A 265 31.94 4.63 -7.21
C SER A 265 31.14 5.46 -8.21
N LYS A 266 31.44 6.77 -8.30
CA LYS A 266 30.77 7.71 -9.22
C LYS A 266 29.24 7.68 -9.12
N GLY A 267 28.70 7.58 -7.89
CA GLY A 267 27.27 7.49 -7.65
C GLY A 267 26.67 6.09 -7.80
N ALA A 268 27.41 5.12 -8.35
CA ALA A 268 26.95 3.72 -8.43
C ALA A 268 27.31 2.96 -7.15
N LEU A 269 26.35 2.20 -6.63
CA LEU A 269 26.49 1.32 -5.48
C LEU A 269 26.58 -0.14 -5.93
N SER A 270 27.45 -0.90 -5.30
CA SER A 270 27.51 -2.36 -5.44
C SER A 270 27.87 -2.98 -4.10
N GLY A 271 27.21 -4.07 -3.70
CA GLY A 271 27.49 -4.70 -2.42
C GLY A 271 26.58 -5.87 -2.06
N GLN A 272 26.49 -6.13 -0.76
CA GLN A 272 25.57 -7.09 -0.19
C GLN A 272 24.55 -6.38 0.68
N ILE A 273 23.29 -6.83 0.60
CA ILE A 273 22.19 -6.35 1.42
C ILE A 273 21.57 -7.52 2.16
N GLY A 274 21.29 -7.32 3.44
CA GLY A 274 20.40 -8.11 4.28
C GLY A 274 19.13 -7.29 4.55
N ALA A 275 17.97 -7.87 4.28
CA ALA A 275 16.66 -7.29 4.54
C ALA A 275 15.77 -8.36 5.20
N GLY A 276 15.67 -8.30 6.53
CA GLY A 276 15.07 -9.37 7.34
C GLY A 276 15.88 -10.66 7.21
N SER A 277 15.22 -11.78 6.88
CA SER A 277 15.85 -13.08 6.68
C SER A 277 16.53 -13.25 5.31
N VAL A 278 16.43 -12.26 4.43
CA VAL A 278 16.92 -12.37 3.06
C VAL A 278 18.25 -11.64 2.93
N SER A 279 19.25 -12.29 2.36
CA SER A 279 20.51 -11.65 1.96
C SER A 279 20.78 -11.87 0.48
N GLY A 280 21.34 -10.86 -0.20
CA GLY A 280 21.59 -10.93 -1.63
C GLY A 280 22.65 -9.94 -2.11
N LYS A 281 23.19 -10.21 -3.30
CA LYS A 281 23.96 -9.21 -4.03
C LYS A 281 23.02 -8.11 -4.51
N CYS A 282 23.52 -6.89 -4.49
CA CYS A 282 22.73 -5.73 -4.84
C CYS A 282 23.56 -4.68 -5.56
N ASP A 283 22.86 -3.92 -6.38
CA ASP A 283 23.39 -2.77 -7.11
C ASP A 283 22.44 -1.59 -6.91
N GLY A 284 22.95 -0.38 -7.07
CA GLY A 284 22.16 0.80 -6.80
C GLY A 284 22.80 2.10 -7.28
N ALA A 285 22.17 3.19 -6.88
CA ALA A 285 22.67 4.53 -7.11
C ALA A 285 22.45 5.41 -5.88
N ALA A 286 23.36 6.35 -5.65
CA ALA A 286 23.31 7.32 -4.57
C ALA A 286 23.49 8.75 -5.11
N THR A 287 22.61 9.63 -4.68
CA THR A 287 22.74 11.09 -4.72
C THR A 287 22.82 11.62 -3.28
N SER A 288 23.05 12.92 -3.11
CA SER A 288 23.11 13.55 -1.78
C SER A 288 21.82 13.45 -0.98
N ASP A 289 20.68 13.20 -1.61
CA ASP A 289 19.34 13.23 -1.00
C ASP A 289 18.54 11.94 -1.21
N LYS A 290 19.02 11.02 -2.05
CA LYS A 290 18.35 9.77 -2.38
C LYS A 290 19.32 8.63 -2.63
N ILE A 291 19.01 7.46 -2.09
CA ILE A 291 19.71 6.22 -2.42
C ILE A 291 18.68 5.19 -2.86
N SER A 292 18.97 4.48 -3.95
CA SER A 292 18.14 3.36 -4.41
C SER A 292 18.99 2.12 -4.57
N ILE A 293 18.57 1.02 -3.94
CA ILE A 293 19.26 -0.27 -3.95
C ILE A 293 18.28 -1.32 -4.47
N ASN A 294 18.67 -2.06 -5.50
CA ASN A 294 17.95 -3.21 -6.02
C ASN A 294 18.71 -4.48 -5.67
N PHE A 295 18.00 -5.52 -5.26
CA PHE A 295 18.61 -6.79 -4.94
C PHE A 295 17.78 -7.97 -5.41
N GLN A 296 18.47 -9.07 -5.62
CA GLN A 296 17.88 -10.36 -5.90
C GLN A 296 18.65 -11.44 -5.14
N SER A 297 17.91 -12.38 -4.57
CA SER A 297 18.45 -13.54 -3.87
C SER A 297 17.70 -14.79 -4.28
N LEU A 298 18.42 -15.91 -4.32
CA LEU A 298 17.85 -17.24 -4.49
C LEU A 298 17.77 -17.88 -3.11
N THR A 299 16.55 -18.18 -2.67
CA THR A 299 16.26 -18.91 -1.43
C THR A 299 15.89 -20.35 -1.75
N GLN A 300 15.74 -21.19 -0.72
CA GLN A 300 15.25 -22.56 -0.89
C GLN A 300 13.84 -22.59 -1.49
N ASP A 301 13.02 -21.58 -1.17
CA ASP A 301 11.62 -21.49 -1.58
C ASP A 301 11.42 -20.81 -2.94
N GLY A 302 12.44 -20.12 -3.47
CA GLY A 302 12.33 -19.45 -4.77
C GLY A 302 13.24 -18.25 -4.92
N THR A 303 12.74 -17.25 -5.65
CA THR A 303 13.49 -16.00 -5.87
C THR A 303 12.87 -14.89 -5.03
N VAL A 304 13.70 -14.21 -4.26
CA VAL A 304 13.34 -12.95 -3.61
C VAL A 304 13.96 -11.81 -4.39
N ARG A 305 13.17 -10.78 -4.68
CA ARG A 305 13.63 -9.53 -5.27
C ARG A 305 13.18 -8.39 -4.37
N GLY A 306 13.93 -7.31 -4.34
CA GLY A 306 13.48 -6.14 -3.63
C GLY A 306 14.17 -4.86 -4.04
N ASN A 307 13.53 -3.77 -3.67
CA ASN A 307 14.04 -2.42 -3.83
C ASN A 307 13.99 -1.70 -2.47
N VAL A 308 15.06 -1.01 -2.13
CA VAL A 308 15.13 -0.14 -0.95
C VAL A 308 15.43 1.27 -1.44
N VAL A 309 14.55 2.21 -1.12
CA VAL A 309 14.76 3.64 -1.37
C VAL A 309 14.97 4.33 -0.04
N LEU A 310 16.12 4.97 0.12
CA LEU A 310 16.41 5.87 1.23
C LEU A 310 16.29 7.31 0.74
N GLN A 311 15.67 8.17 1.56
CA GLN A 311 15.56 9.59 1.30
C GLN A 311 15.92 10.38 2.56
N ARG A 312 16.45 11.58 2.36
CA ARG A 312 16.68 12.56 3.42
C ARG A 312 16.51 13.97 2.86
N LEU A 313 16.61 14.99 3.71
CA LEU A 313 16.49 16.37 3.24
C LEU A 313 17.66 16.74 2.32
N ALA A 314 17.40 17.57 1.31
CA ALA A 314 18.47 18.11 0.48
C ALA A 314 19.30 19.12 1.28
N PHE A 315 20.60 19.23 0.97
CA PHE A 315 21.46 20.23 1.60
C PHE A 315 21.07 21.62 1.09
N SER A 316 20.55 22.47 1.98
CA SER A 316 20.21 23.86 1.67
C SER A 316 21.42 24.76 1.95
N HIS A 317 21.97 25.40 0.92
CA HIS A 317 22.90 26.52 1.13
C HIS A 317 22.11 27.65 1.77
N GLY A 318 22.64 28.25 2.84
CA GLY A 318 21.97 29.24 3.70
C GLY A 318 21.58 30.54 2.99
N ASN A 319 20.61 30.46 2.10
CA ASN A 319 19.75 31.51 1.55
C ASN A 319 18.61 30.81 0.78
N VAL A 320 17.88 29.93 1.47
CA VAL A 320 16.60 29.48 0.94
C VAL A 320 15.60 30.57 1.29
N GLU A 321 15.49 31.56 0.39
CA GLU A 321 14.19 32.17 0.16
C GLU A 321 13.24 30.99 -0.01
N ILE A 322 12.37 30.77 0.98
CA ILE A 322 11.41 29.68 0.98
C ILE A 322 10.76 29.74 -0.40
N GLN A 323 11.07 28.78 -1.27
CA GLN A 323 10.30 28.56 -2.48
C GLN A 323 8.93 28.17 -1.93
N ARG A 324 8.12 29.19 -1.62
CA ARG A 324 6.67 29.09 -1.60
C ARG A 324 6.42 28.64 -3.02
N VAL A 325 6.28 27.32 -3.22
CA VAL A 325 5.66 26.81 -4.44
C VAL A 325 4.38 27.64 -4.51
N PRO A 326 4.26 28.57 -5.48
CA PRO A 326 3.11 29.44 -5.49
C PRO A 326 1.92 28.50 -5.64
N PHE A 327 1.10 28.46 -4.59
CA PHE A 327 -0.15 27.73 -4.61
C PHE A 327 -0.99 28.43 -5.67
N ASN A 328 -0.91 27.95 -6.91
CA ASN A 328 -1.51 28.62 -8.04
C ASN A 328 -3.02 28.36 -7.99
N SER A 329 -3.73 29.20 -7.24
CA SER A 329 -5.18 29.12 -7.08
C SER A 329 -5.96 29.42 -8.37
N LYS A 330 -5.27 29.82 -9.45
CA LYS A 330 -5.92 30.20 -10.72
C LYS A 330 -6.47 29.03 -11.54
N ASN A 331 -6.17 27.78 -11.20
CA ASN A 331 -6.79 26.63 -11.87
C ASN A 331 -8.20 26.28 -11.32
N ASN A 332 -8.74 27.08 -10.39
CA ASN A 332 -10.10 26.92 -9.84
C ASN A 332 -11.16 27.85 -10.45
N GLU A 333 -10.82 28.64 -11.48
CA GLU A 333 -11.86 29.31 -12.26
C GLU A 333 -12.56 28.27 -13.13
N LYS A 334 -13.72 27.81 -12.66
CA LYS A 334 -14.71 27.11 -13.48
C LYS A 334 -14.82 27.84 -14.82
N PRO A 335 -14.71 27.15 -15.97
CA PRO A 335 -14.94 27.79 -17.26
C PRO A 335 -16.31 28.47 -17.21
N LYS A 336 -16.30 29.78 -17.40
CA LYS A 336 -17.50 30.61 -17.46
C LYS A 336 -18.36 30.01 -18.59
N PRO A 337 -19.62 29.63 -18.35
CA PRO A 337 -20.46 29.09 -19.41
C PRO A 337 -20.58 30.14 -20.51
N ASP A 338 -20.22 29.76 -21.74
CA ASP A 338 -20.36 30.61 -22.91
C ASP A 338 -21.82 31.08 -22.97
N SER A 339 -21.99 32.40 -22.90
CA SER A 339 -23.28 33.03 -23.10
C SER A 339 -23.73 32.77 -24.53
N VAL A 340 -24.69 31.85 -24.67
CA VAL A 340 -25.44 31.62 -25.90
C VAL A 340 -26.07 32.96 -26.30
N SER A 341 -25.59 33.53 -27.40
CA SER A 341 -26.19 34.70 -28.01
C SER A 341 -27.53 34.28 -28.65
N PRO A 342 -28.64 34.99 -28.39
CA PRO A 342 -29.89 34.71 -29.08
C PRO A 342 -29.76 35.20 -30.54
N GLY A 343 -29.61 34.24 -31.44
CA GLY A 343 -29.72 34.47 -32.88
C GLY A 343 -31.15 34.85 -33.24
N THR A 344 -31.26 35.92 -34.02
CA THR A 344 -32.49 36.56 -34.52
C THR A 344 -33.12 35.79 -35.65
#